data_AF-A0A6A3HPY2-F1
#
_entry.id   AF-A0A6A3HPY2-F1
#
_cell.length_a   1.000
_cell.length_b   1.000
_cell.length_c   1.000
_cell.angle_alpha   90.00
_cell.angle_beta   90.00
_cell.angle_gamma   90.00
#
_symmetry.space_group_name_H-M   'P 1'
#
loop_
_entity.id
_entity.type
_entity.pdbx_description
1 polymer ?
#
loop_
_entity_poly.entity_id
_entity_poly.type
_entity_poly.pdbx_seq_one_letter_code
_entity_poly.pdbx_strand_id
1 'polypeptide(L)'
;MLFEFCMSIGGQISKTQIVRVHTELVHADVLVVYLSLVGLLSSLFRERIDPSVAIFLFEVIYSKHLSLVASASAVIRKEVVKYSDIVFRLGVPKVSSAVAKMAPLRLWTAFQIPLAKDGTFLLASFFPYAILLSIIAGFALLHKIYRHFYPEKNRQRSSVMSRERSSISEKTAFDLKGNLTNFEISTGAELQTRFGIISDYSNYVYFKGMKFASADGVYCSGYVIANGKMLVSIKHLLSVVMIKATRSRFANVYVYEVEGNTVKDTARLVYPETFTWSDLWHLNVTVLL
;
A
#
# COMPACT_ATOMS: atom_id res chain seq x y z
N MET A 1 -21.23 -7.94 -0.23
CA MET A 1 -20.64 -6.65 0.16
C MET A 1 -20.64 -5.63 -0.96
N LEU A 2 -19.70 -5.65 -1.92
CA LEU A 2 -19.50 -4.52 -2.86
C LEU A 2 -20.75 -4.16 -3.69
N PHE A 3 -21.47 -5.16 -4.21
CA PHE A 3 -22.71 -4.95 -4.96
C PHE A 3 -23.86 -4.42 -4.07
N GLU A 4 -23.97 -4.91 -2.83
CA GLU A 4 -24.98 -4.46 -1.86
C GLU A 4 -24.74 -3.01 -1.45
N PHE A 5 -23.47 -2.61 -1.34
CA PHE A 5 -23.09 -1.22 -1.12
C PHE A 5 -23.53 -0.32 -2.28
N CYS A 6 -23.27 -0.71 -3.53
CA CYS A 6 -23.76 0.03 -4.71
C CYS A 6 -25.28 0.12 -4.73
N MET A 7 -25.99 -0.96 -4.39
CA MET A 7 -27.44 -0.98 -4.27
C MET A 7 -27.95 -0.05 -3.16
N SER A 8 -27.25 0.01 -2.02
CA SER A 8 -27.56 0.96 -0.95
C SER A 8 -27.40 2.41 -1.41
N ILE A 9 -26.34 2.74 -2.15
CA ILE A 9 -26.14 4.06 -2.75
C ILE A 9 -27.29 4.39 -3.71
N GLY A 10 -27.60 3.49 -4.64
CA GLY A 10 -28.69 3.68 -5.61
C GLY A 10 -30.05 3.88 -4.94
N GLY A 11 -30.36 3.08 -3.91
CA GLY A 11 -31.58 3.20 -3.14
C GLY A 11 -31.67 4.52 -2.36
N GLN A 12 -30.57 5.02 -1.81
CA GLN A 12 -30.53 6.33 -1.14
C GLN A 12 -30.78 7.48 -2.12
N ILE A 13 -30.20 7.42 -3.32
CA ILE A 13 -30.39 8.46 -4.36
C ILE A 13 -31.81 8.42 -4.93
N SER A 14 -32.35 7.24 -5.21
CA SER A 14 -33.72 7.04 -5.72
C SER A 14 -34.79 7.25 -4.62
N LYS A 15 -34.39 7.35 -3.35
CA LYS A 15 -35.28 7.34 -2.16
C LYS A 15 -36.13 6.07 -2.07
N THR A 16 -35.62 4.97 -2.62
CA THR A 16 -36.20 3.62 -2.63
C THR A 16 -35.32 2.70 -1.80
N GLN A 17 -35.05 3.06 -0.55
CA GLN A 17 -34.05 2.38 0.29
C GLN A 17 -34.48 0.93 0.60
N ILE A 18 -33.81 -0.05 -0.02
CA ILE A 18 -34.09 -1.50 0.13
C ILE A 18 -33.02 -2.20 0.96
N VAL A 19 -31.75 -1.78 0.86
CA VAL A 19 -30.61 -2.56 1.33
C VAL A 19 -29.91 -1.83 2.47
N ARG A 20 -29.84 -2.47 3.64
CA ARG A 20 -29.05 -2.02 4.78
C ARG A 20 -27.71 -2.76 4.76
N VAL A 21 -26.62 -2.01 4.84
CA VAL A 21 -25.26 -2.54 4.78
C VAL A 21 -24.51 -2.12 6.04
N HIS A 22 -23.59 -2.97 6.51
CA HIS A 22 -22.69 -2.64 7.60
C HIS A 22 -21.62 -1.66 7.10
N THR A 23 -21.73 -0.40 7.51
CA THR A 23 -20.88 0.72 7.03
C THR A 23 -19.41 0.49 7.33
N GLU A 24 -19.09 -0.01 8.52
CA GLU A 24 -17.70 -0.24 8.95
C GLU A 24 -17.01 -1.33 8.13
N LEU A 25 -17.74 -2.42 7.83
CA LEU A 25 -17.19 -3.55 7.10
C LEU A 25 -16.94 -3.18 5.63
N VAL A 26 -17.88 -2.44 5.03
CA VAL A 26 -17.69 -1.90 3.67
C VAL A 26 -16.56 -0.88 3.62
N HIS A 27 -16.46 0.01 4.60
CA HIS A 27 -15.38 1.00 4.67
C HIS A 27 -14.01 0.30 4.64
N ALA A 28 -13.83 -0.71 5.50
CA ALA A 28 -12.60 -1.49 5.55
C ALA A 28 -12.30 -2.21 4.23
N ASP A 29 -13.29 -2.90 3.65
CA ASP A 29 -13.12 -3.61 2.38
C ASP A 29 -12.74 -2.67 1.23
N VAL A 30 -13.45 -1.54 1.11
CA VAL A 30 -13.21 -0.56 0.04
C VAL A 30 -11.85 0.13 0.23
N LEU A 31 -11.47 0.45 1.47
CA LEU A 31 -10.16 1.02 1.80
C LEU A 31 -9.03 0.07 1.40
N VAL A 32 -9.13 -1.23 1.72
CA VAL A 32 -8.12 -2.22 1.36
C VAL A 32 -7.96 -2.36 -0.16
N VAL A 33 -9.09 -2.47 -0.87
CA VAL A 33 -9.07 -2.52 -2.35
C VAL A 33 -8.44 -1.25 -2.92
N TYR A 34 -8.81 -0.08 -2.40
CA TYR A 34 -8.25 1.19 -2.83
C TYR A 34 -6.74 1.28 -2.57
N LEU A 35 -6.25 0.95 -1.37
CA LEU A 35 -4.81 0.96 -1.06
C LEU A 35 -4.04 -0.02 -1.95
N SER A 36 -4.63 -1.16 -2.29
CA SER A 36 -4.00 -2.09 -3.25
C SER A 36 -3.86 -1.48 -4.66
N LEU A 37 -4.86 -0.73 -5.13
CA LEU A 37 -4.82 -0.03 -6.42
C LEU A 37 -3.84 1.14 -6.40
N VAL A 38 -3.76 1.88 -5.30
CA VAL A 38 -2.76 2.95 -5.11
C VAL A 38 -1.35 2.37 -5.11
N GLY A 39 -1.14 1.22 -4.45
CA GLY A 39 0.13 0.49 -4.50
C GLY A 39 0.53 0.08 -5.92
N LEU A 40 -0.44 -0.41 -6.72
CA LEU A 40 -0.23 -0.74 -8.13
C LEU A 40 0.12 0.51 -8.96
N LEU A 41 -0.63 1.60 -8.79
CA LEU A 41 -0.36 2.90 -9.44
C LEU A 41 1.03 3.42 -9.10
N SER A 42 1.41 3.36 -7.83
CA SER A 42 2.73 3.75 -7.35
C SER A 42 3.84 2.89 -7.98
N SER A 43 3.64 1.57 -8.10
CA SER A 43 4.56 0.68 -8.81
C SER A 43 4.65 1.00 -10.31
N LEU A 44 3.54 1.41 -10.94
CA LEU A 44 3.50 1.78 -12.35
C LEU A 44 4.24 3.10 -12.63
N PHE A 45 4.01 4.12 -11.79
CA PHE A 45 4.66 5.42 -11.93
C PHE A 45 6.11 5.43 -11.44
N ARG A 46 6.51 4.41 -10.68
CA ARG A 46 7.79 4.32 -9.97
C ARG A 46 7.98 5.53 -9.05
N GLU A 47 6.96 5.81 -8.24
CA GLU A 47 6.98 6.91 -7.26
C GLU A 47 6.48 6.46 -5.90
N ARG A 48 6.96 7.11 -4.84
CA ARG A 48 6.49 6.87 -3.47
C ARG A 48 5.26 7.71 -3.20
N ILE A 49 4.24 7.10 -2.60
CA ILE A 49 3.03 7.79 -2.17
C ILE A 49 2.93 7.66 -0.66
N ASP A 50 2.84 8.79 0.03
CA ASP A 50 2.69 8.78 1.49
C ASP A 50 1.34 8.13 1.87
N PRO A 51 1.33 7.10 2.73
CA PRO A 51 0.10 6.46 3.21
C PRO A 51 -0.89 7.47 3.80
N SER A 52 -0.40 8.49 4.51
CA SER A 52 -1.22 9.49 5.18
C SER A 52 -2.05 10.29 4.18
N VAL A 53 -1.43 10.68 3.05
CA VAL A 53 -2.11 11.40 1.97
C VAL A 53 -3.16 10.52 1.31
N ALA A 54 -2.81 9.26 1.03
CA ALA A 54 -3.72 8.31 0.40
C ALA A 54 -4.95 8.02 1.29
N ILE A 55 -4.76 7.82 2.60
CA ILE A 55 -5.84 7.57 3.56
C ILE A 55 -6.69 8.83 3.76
N PHE A 56 -6.05 10.01 3.91
CA PHE A 56 -6.78 11.27 4.08
C PHE A 56 -7.70 11.58 2.89
N LEU A 57 -7.19 11.45 1.66
CA LEU A 57 -8.00 11.67 0.46
C LEU A 57 -9.15 10.65 0.34
N PHE A 58 -8.89 9.41 0.73
CA PHE A 58 -9.93 8.38 0.78
C PHE A 58 -11.06 8.78 1.72
N GLU A 59 -10.76 9.21 2.95
CA GLU A 59 -11.81 9.59 3.91
C GLU A 59 -12.63 10.80 3.44
N VAL A 60 -11.99 11.76 2.78
CA VAL A 60 -12.69 12.92 2.20
C VAL A 60 -13.69 12.46 1.12
N ILE A 61 -13.26 11.61 0.19
CA ILE A 61 -14.14 11.14 -0.88
C ILE A 61 -15.18 10.14 -0.36
N TYR A 62 -14.81 9.26 0.57
CA TYR A 62 -15.73 8.34 1.21
C TYR A 62 -16.81 9.09 1.99
N SER A 63 -16.50 10.15 2.73
CA SER A 63 -17.53 10.93 3.43
C SER A 63 -18.49 11.68 2.49
N LYS A 64 -18.03 12.04 1.28
CA LYS A 64 -18.81 12.79 0.27
C LYS A 64 -19.31 11.94 -0.90
N HIS A 65 -19.14 10.61 -0.86
CA HIS A 65 -19.40 9.73 -1.99
C HIS A 65 -20.84 9.86 -2.52
N LEU A 66 -21.83 9.94 -1.64
CA LEU A 66 -23.24 10.07 -2.02
C LEU A 66 -23.50 11.40 -2.75
N SER A 67 -22.96 12.50 -2.23
CA SER A 67 -23.08 13.82 -2.87
C SER A 67 -22.39 13.85 -4.23
N LEU A 68 -21.24 13.18 -4.36
CA LEU A 68 -20.51 13.07 -5.62
C LEU A 68 -21.29 12.28 -6.67
N VAL A 69 -21.91 11.14 -6.32
CA VAL A 69 -22.76 10.38 -7.26
C VAL A 69 -24.04 11.16 -7.59
N ALA A 70 -24.64 11.84 -6.62
CA ALA A 70 -25.84 12.65 -6.84
C ALA A 70 -25.59 13.86 -7.78
N SER A 71 -24.38 14.43 -7.70
CA SER A 71 -23.92 15.59 -8.48
C SER A 71 -23.19 15.19 -9.76
N ALA A 72 -22.95 13.89 -9.98
CA ALA A 72 -22.32 13.38 -11.19
C ALA A 72 -23.16 13.69 -12.44
N SER A 73 -22.56 13.46 -13.61
CA SER A 73 -23.24 13.66 -14.88
C SER A 73 -24.60 12.96 -14.91
N ALA A 74 -25.57 13.57 -15.58
CA ALA A 74 -26.94 13.05 -15.63
C ALA A 74 -27.00 11.59 -16.13
N VAL A 75 -26.03 11.17 -16.94
CA VAL A 75 -25.88 9.81 -17.45
C VAL A 75 -25.56 8.82 -16.33
N ILE A 76 -24.53 9.08 -15.53
CA ILE A 76 -24.08 8.18 -14.44
C ILE A 76 -25.20 8.03 -13.41
N ARG A 77 -25.81 9.15 -13.01
CA ARG A 77 -26.93 9.15 -12.07
C ARG A 77 -28.12 8.37 -12.62
N LYS A 78 -28.45 8.54 -13.91
CA LYS A 78 -29.58 7.85 -14.53
C LYS A 78 -29.37 6.34 -14.55
N GLU A 79 -28.16 5.85 -14.83
CA GLU A 79 -27.90 4.40 -14.81
C GLU A 79 -27.99 3.81 -13.40
N VAL A 80 -27.43 4.49 -12.40
CA VAL A 80 -27.52 4.06 -10.99
C VAL A 80 -28.98 4.00 -10.53
N VAL A 81 -29.77 5.04 -10.82
CA VAL A 81 -31.19 5.11 -10.44
C VAL A 81 -32.02 4.11 -11.22
N LYS A 82 -31.82 3.99 -12.54
CA LYS A 82 -32.57 3.07 -13.40
C LYS A 82 -32.42 1.62 -12.94
N TYR A 83 -31.19 1.19 -12.65
CA TYR A 83 -30.95 -0.15 -12.15
C TYR A 83 -31.59 -0.36 -10.77
N SER A 84 -31.40 0.60 -9.85
CA SER A 84 -32.03 0.56 -8.52
C SER A 84 -33.56 0.47 -8.61
N ASP A 85 -34.20 1.24 -9.49
CA ASP A 85 -35.64 1.26 -9.68
C ASP A 85 -36.18 -0.03 -10.29
N ILE A 86 -35.43 -0.64 -11.23
CA ILE A 86 -35.77 -1.94 -11.80
C ILE A 86 -35.79 -2.99 -10.68
N VAL A 87 -34.74 -3.02 -9.86
CA VAL A 87 -34.64 -3.96 -8.74
C VAL A 87 -35.72 -3.70 -7.69
N PHE A 88 -36.01 -2.43 -7.36
CA PHE A 88 -37.12 -2.06 -6.48
C PHE A 88 -38.45 -2.60 -7.02
N ARG A 89 -38.72 -2.44 -8.32
CA ARG A 89 -39.97 -2.89 -8.94
C ARG A 89 -40.14 -4.41 -8.93
N LEU A 90 -39.08 -5.21 -8.76
CA LEU A 90 -39.20 -6.66 -8.59
C LEU A 90 -39.96 -7.04 -7.31
N GLY A 91 -39.89 -6.22 -6.27
CA GLY A 91 -40.65 -6.42 -5.03
C GLY A 91 -42.13 -6.04 -5.12
N VAL A 92 -42.55 -5.39 -6.22
CA VAL A 92 -43.94 -5.00 -6.44
C VAL A 92 -44.64 -6.09 -7.28
N PRO A 93 -45.54 -6.88 -6.69
CA PRO A 93 -46.27 -7.91 -7.42
C PRO A 93 -47.20 -7.26 -8.47
N LYS A 94 -47.35 -7.92 -9.63
CA LYS A 94 -48.34 -7.53 -10.63
C LYS A 94 -49.73 -7.97 -10.15
N VAL A 95 -50.53 -7.01 -9.69
CA VAL A 95 -51.89 -7.25 -9.20
C VAL A 95 -52.91 -6.91 -10.29
N SER A 96 -53.98 -7.71 -10.41
CA SER A 96 -55.07 -7.41 -11.35
C SER A 96 -55.86 -6.17 -10.92
N SER A 97 -56.47 -5.46 -11.86
CA SER A 97 -57.21 -4.22 -11.60
C SER A 97 -58.41 -4.41 -10.65
N ALA A 98 -58.97 -5.62 -10.58
CA ALA A 98 -60.05 -5.96 -9.65
C ALA A 98 -59.54 -6.06 -8.19
N VAL A 99 -58.40 -6.72 -7.98
CA VAL A 99 -57.81 -6.89 -6.64
C VAL A 99 -57.24 -5.57 -6.10
N ALA A 100 -56.66 -4.74 -6.98
CA ALA A 100 -56.18 -3.41 -6.61
C ALA A 100 -57.30 -2.45 -6.12
N LYS A 101 -58.55 -2.65 -6.58
CA LYS A 101 -59.71 -1.90 -6.10
C LYS A 101 -60.24 -2.38 -4.75
N MET A 102 -60.03 -3.66 -4.42
CA MET A 102 -60.50 -4.26 -3.17
C MET A 102 -59.53 -4.04 -2.00
N ALA A 103 -58.22 -4.01 -2.27
CA ALA A 103 -57.19 -3.79 -1.26
C ALA A 103 -56.30 -2.61 -1.66
N PRO A 104 -56.49 -1.40 -1.08
CA PRO A 104 -55.65 -0.23 -1.37
C PRO A 104 -54.23 -0.35 -0.81
N LEU A 105 -53.94 -1.38 -0.02
CA LEU A 105 -52.61 -1.66 0.53
C LEU A 105 -51.69 -2.21 -0.56
N ARG A 106 -50.55 -1.55 -0.73
CA ARG A 106 -49.52 -1.97 -1.68
C ARG A 106 -48.71 -3.11 -1.08
N LEU A 107 -48.93 -4.32 -1.58
CA LEU A 107 -48.18 -5.50 -1.18
C LEU A 107 -46.73 -5.40 -1.64
N TRP A 108 -45.81 -5.83 -0.79
CA TRP A 108 -44.39 -5.98 -1.10
C TRP A 108 -43.99 -7.42 -0.88
N THR A 109 -43.37 -8.05 -1.86
CA THR A 109 -42.91 -9.44 -1.77
C THR A 109 -41.41 -9.49 -1.59
N ALA A 110 -40.94 -10.45 -0.79
CA ALA A 110 -39.51 -10.77 -0.75
C ALA A 110 -39.08 -11.24 -2.15
N PHE A 111 -37.99 -10.67 -2.66
CA PHE A 111 -37.41 -11.06 -3.94
C PHE A 111 -35.91 -11.30 -3.74
N GLN A 112 -35.36 -12.19 -4.55
CA GLN A 112 -33.93 -12.37 -4.61
C GLN A 112 -33.33 -11.35 -5.58
N ILE A 113 -32.24 -10.71 -5.17
CA ILE A 113 -31.46 -9.86 -6.05
C ILE A 113 -30.96 -10.72 -7.22
N PRO A 114 -31.12 -10.28 -8.48
CA PRO A 114 -30.70 -11.05 -9.64
C PRO A 114 -29.24 -11.50 -9.55
N LEU A 115 -28.97 -12.78 -9.87
CA LEU A 115 -27.61 -13.34 -9.84
C LEU A 115 -26.70 -12.70 -10.91
N ALA A 116 -27.31 -12.27 -12.02
CA ALA A 116 -26.65 -11.52 -13.08
C ALA A 116 -26.40 -10.08 -12.62
N LYS A 117 -25.16 -9.81 -12.19
CA LYS A 117 -24.71 -8.49 -11.76
C LYS A 117 -24.44 -7.63 -12.99
N ASP A 118 -25.04 -6.45 -13.05
CA ASP A 118 -24.78 -5.49 -14.13
C ASP A 118 -23.45 -4.75 -13.87
N GLY A 119 -22.48 -5.00 -14.75
CA GLY A 119 -21.16 -4.36 -14.67
C GLY A 119 -21.22 -2.86 -14.90
N THR A 120 -22.18 -2.38 -15.70
CA THR A 120 -22.36 -0.95 -16.01
C THR A 120 -22.79 -0.19 -14.76
N PHE A 121 -23.72 -0.77 -14.00
CA PHE A 121 -24.18 -0.25 -12.72
C PHE A 121 -23.05 -0.18 -11.69
N LEU A 122 -22.23 -1.24 -11.60
CA LEU A 122 -21.08 -1.27 -10.71
C LEU A 122 -20.06 -0.18 -11.06
N LEU A 123 -19.68 -0.06 -12.32
CA LEU A 123 -18.74 0.98 -12.78
C LEU A 123 -19.28 2.39 -12.52
N ALA A 124 -20.58 2.63 -12.80
CA ALA A 124 -21.23 3.90 -12.54
C ALA A 124 -21.24 4.25 -11.04
N SER A 125 -21.48 3.26 -10.18
CA SER A 125 -21.50 3.45 -8.72
C SER A 125 -20.11 3.71 -8.13
N PHE A 126 -19.06 3.18 -8.75
CA PHE A 126 -17.66 3.39 -8.34
C PHE A 126 -17.02 4.68 -8.88
N PHE A 127 -17.78 5.50 -9.60
CA PHE A 127 -17.30 6.76 -10.17
C PHE A 127 -16.56 7.69 -9.18
N PRO A 128 -17.01 7.90 -7.92
CA PRO A 128 -16.27 8.73 -6.96
C PRO A 128 -14.86 8.19 -6.66
N TYR A 129 -14.72 6.88 -6.58
CA TYR A 129 -13.43 6.23 -6.34
C TYR A 129 -12.53 6.24 -7.59
N ALA A 130 -13.12 6.24 -8.79
CA ALA A 130 -12.36 6.46 -10.03
C ALA A 130 -11.76 7.87 -10.09
N ILE A 131 -12.51 8.89 -9.63
CA ILE A 131 -11.99 10.26 -9.46
C ILE A 131 -10.85 10.26 -8.45
N LEU A 132 -11.01 9.61 -7.29
CA LEU A 132 -9.97 9.50 -6.28
C LEU A 132 -8.67 8.93 -6.85
N LEU A 133 -8.75 7.81 -7.58
CA LEU A 133 -7.57 7.19 -8.23
C LEU A 133 -6.92 8.13 -9.26
N SER A 134 -7.73 8.90 -9.98
CA SER A 134 -7.24 9.88 -10.95
C SER A 134 -6.52 11.06 -10.27
N ILE A 135 -7.02 11.53 -9.13
CA ILE A 135 -6.37 12.58 -8.32
C ILE A 135 -4.99 12.08 -7.85
N ILE A 136 -4.89 10.84 -7.39
CA ILE A 136 -3.63 10.27 -6.90
C ILE A 136 -2.65 10.02 -8.04
N ALA A 137 -3.14 9.52 -9.19
CA ALA A 137 -2.32 9.39 -10.38
C ALA A 137 -1.76 10.75 -10.83
N GLY A 138 -2.60 11.79 -10.80
CA GLY A 138 -2.18 13.18 -11.07
C GLY A 138 -1.17 13.70 -10.05
N PHE A 139 -1.39 13.42 -8.76
CA PHE A 139 -0.45 13.77 -7.69
C PHE A 139 0.91 13.09 -7.88
N ALA A 140 0.93 11.79 -8.18
CA ALA A 140 2.16 11.05 -8.46
C ALA A 140 2.89 11.59 -9.69
N LEU A 141 2.15 11.93 -10.75
CA LEU A 141 2.72 12.50 -11.97
C LEU A 141 3.28 13.92 -11.74
N LEU A 142 2.58 14.75 -10.98
CA LEU A 142 3.05 16.08 -10.59
C LEU A 142 4.30 15.99 -9.70
N HIS A 143 4.30 15.07 -8.74
CA HIS A 143 5.46 14.82 -7.88
C HIS A 143 6.67 14.40 -8.73
N LYS A 144 6.47 13.48 -9.69
CA LYS A 144 7.51 13.06 -10.62
C LYS A 144 8.09 14.21 -11.44
N ILE A 145 7.22 15.09 -11.93
CA ILE A 145 7.63 16.31 -12.65
C ILE A 145 8.41 17.25 -11.72
N TYR A 146 7.92 17.46 -10.50
CA TYR A 146 8.58 18.31 -9.51
C TYR A 146 9.99 17.82 -9.21
N ARG A 147 10.18 16.51 -8.99
CA ARG A 147 11.48 15.89 -8.74
C ARG A 147 12.41 15.97 -9.96
N HIS A 148 11.85 15.93 -11.17
CA HIS A 148 12.61 16.11 -12.39
C HIS A 148 13.18 17.53 -12.51
N PHE A 149 12.40 18.56 -12.15
CA PHE A 149 12.85 19.96 -12.19
C PHE A 149 13.69 20.38 -11.00
N TYR A 150 13.42 19.83 -9.82
CA TYR A 150 14.16 20.06 -8.58
C TYR A 150 14.76 18.74 -8.11
N PRO A 151 15.80 18.22 -8.80
CA PRO A 151 16.50 17.05 -8.31
C PRO A 151 17.05 17.36 -6.93
N GLU A 152 16.84 16.44 -5.98
CA GLU A 152 17.42 16.53 -4.65
C GLU A 152 18.91 16.81 -4.81
N LYS A 153 19.37 17.95 -4.25
CA LYS A 153 20.79 18.23 -4.18
C LYS A 153 21.40 17.12 -3.34
N ASN A 154 21.99 16.11 -4.00
CA ASN A 154 22.93 15.21 -3.38
C ASN A 154 23.94 16.12 -2.69
N ARG A 155 23.82 16.24 -1.36
CA ARG A 155 24.76 17.00 -0.54
C ARG A 155 26.03 16.14 -0.42
N GLN A 156 26.63 15.82 -1.56
CA GLN A 156 28.03 15.48 -1.68
C GLN A 156 28.77 16.75 -1.26
N ARG A 157 29.01 16.87 0.05
CA ARG A 157 30.05 17.78 0.52
C ARG A 157 31.33 17.17 -0.01
N SER A 158 31.78 17.68 -1.16
CA SER A 158 33.09 17.38 -1.70
C SER A 158 34.11 17.58 -0.59
N SER A 159 34.63 16.49 -0.04
CA SER A 159 35.82 16.54 0.78
C SER A 159 36.94 16.96 -0.17
N VAL A 160 37.26 18.25 -0.17
CA VAL A 160 38.37 18.88 -0.91
C VAL A 160 39.76 18.38 -0.42
N MET A 161 39.82 17.25 0.29
CA MET A 161 41.03 16.75 0.94
C MET A 161 41.21 15.25 0.66
N SER A 162 41.40 14.88 -0.61
CA SER A 162 42.04 13.61 -1.05
C SER A 162 42.21 13.65 -2.57
N ARG A 163 42.93 14.66 -3.07
CA ARG A 163 43.22 14.81 -4.49
C ARG A 163 44.66 14.41 -4.74
N GLU A 164 44.96 13.12 -4.68
CA GLU A 164 46.10 12.54 -5.37
C GLU A 164 46.02 11.00 -5.35
N ARG A 165 45.98 10.40 -6.55
CA ARG A 165 46.00 8.96 -6.85
C ARG A 165 44.74 8.14 -6.46
N SER A 166 43.71 8.23 -7.29
CA SER A 166 42.87 7.06 -7.55
C SER A 166 42.37 7.09 -8.99
N SER A 167 42.43 5.92 -9.62
CA SER A 167 42.17 5.67 -11.03
C SER A 167 40.74 6.02 -11.45
N ILE A 168 40.50 6.22 -12.75
CA ILE A 168 39.16 6.54 -13.30
C ILE A 168 38.12 5.44 -12.98
N SER A 169 38.57 4.20 -12.77
CA SER A 169 37.75 3.08 -12.31
C SER A 169 37.36 3.18 -10.83
N GLU A 170 38.23 3.75 -9.98
CA GLU A 170 37.91 3.96 -8.58
C GLU A 170 36.92 5.12 -8.40
N LYS A 171 37.01 6.18 -9.22
CA LYS A 171 36.02 7.27 -9.18
C LYS A 171 34.60 6.81 -9.51
N THR A 172 34.45 5.93 -10.50
CA THR A 172 33.15 5.35 -10.84
C THR A 172 32.64 4.38 -9.77
N ALA A 173 33.52 3.59 -9.15
CA ALA A 173 33.17 2.76 -7.99
C ALA A 173 32.84 3.59 -6.74
N PHE A 174 33.52 4.72 -6.50
CA PHE A 174 33.25 5.66 -5.42
C PHE A 174 32.00 6.50 -5.68
N ASP A 175 31.64 6.81 -6.93
CA ASP A 175 30.35 7.45 -7.25
C ASP A 175 29.19 6.47 -7.09
N LEU A 176 29.35 5.19 -7.48
CA LEU A 176 28.38 4.12 -7.20
C LEU A 176 28.22 3.87 -5.69
N LYS A 177 29.35 3.78 -4.96
CA LYS A 177 29.41 3.62 -3.50
C LYS A 177 29.05 4.90 -2.73
N GLY A 178 29.12 6.06 -3.37
CA GLY A 178 28.68 7.34 -2.82
C GLY A 178 27.16 7.50 -2.90
N ASN A 179 26.52 6.81 -3.85
CA ASN A 179 25.06 6.82 -4.00
C ASN A 179 24.38 5.74 -3.15
N LEU A 180 25.02 4.57 -2.97
CA LEU A 180 24.49 3.44 -2.20
C LEU A 180 25.12 3.36 -0.80
N THR A 181 24.32 3.02 0.21
CA THR A 181 24.79 2.71 1.57
C THR A 181 25.54 1.38 1.60
N ASN A 182 26.45 1.21 2.58
CA ASN A 182 27.11 -0.10 2.79
C ASN A 182 26.08 -1.23 2.98
N PHE A 183 24.94 -0.94 3.61
CA PHE A 183 23.82 -1.88 3.74
C PHE A 183 23.25 -2.32 2.38
N GLU A 184 23.00 -1.38 1.46
CA GLU A 184 22.49 -1.68 0.11
C GLU A 184 23.48 -2.54 -0.69
N ILE A 185 24.79 -2.28 -0.52
CA ILE A 185 25.85 -3.02 -1.20
C ILE A 185 25.94 -4.45 -0.63
N SER A 186 25.94 -4.63 0.69
CA SER A 186 26.11 -5.94 1.31
C SER A 186 24.87 -6.83 1.17
N THR A 187 23.67 -6.24 1.20
CA THR A 187 22.41 -7.02 1.18
C THR A 187 21.76 -7.08 -0.20
N GLY A 188 22.17 -6.20 -1.13
CA GLY A 188 21.49 -5.99 -2.42
C GLY A 188 20.09 -5.39 -2.31
N ALA A 189 19.64 -4.99 -1.11
CA ALA A 189 18.32 -4.44 -0.88
C ALA A 189 18.33 -2.93 -1.08
N GLU A 190 17.83 -2.47 -2.22
CA GLU A 190 17.77 -1.04 -2.53
C GLU A 190 16.83 -0.30 -1.55
N LEU A 191 17.35 0.75 -0.89
CA LEU A 191 16.62 1.64 0.02
C LEU A 191 16.01 2.82 -0.72
N GLN A 192 16.63 3.27 -1.82
CA GLN A 192 16.25 4.48 -2.55
C GLN A 192 15.23 4.24 -3.67
N THR A 193 15.25 3.09 -4.33
CA THR A 193 14.41 2.78 -5.51
C THR A 193 13.10 2.07 -5.16
N ARG A 194 12.72 2.03 -3.88
CA ARG A 194 11.43 1.44 -3.50
C ARG A 194 10.28 2.31 -3.96
N PHE A 195 9.34 1.66 -4.63
CA PHE A 195 8.07 2.21 -5.06
C PHE A 195 6.97 1.52 -4.27
N GLY A 196 5.96 2.28 -3.89
CA GLY A 196 4.83 1.80 -3.11
C GLY A 196 4.24 2.89 -2.24
N ILE A 197 3.32 2.46 -1.37
CA ILE A 197 2.78 3.29 -0.31
C ILE A 197 3.81 3.31 0.82
N ILE A 198 4.72 4.28 0.76
CA ILE A 198 5.84 4.46 1.68
C ILE A 198 5.95 5.96 1.93
N SER A 199 6.05 6.35 3.20
CA SER A 199 6.26 7.74 3.57
C SER A 199 7.58 8.27 3.03
N ASP A 200 7.60 9.55 2.67
CA ASP A 200 8.73 10.21 2.00
C ASP A 200 9.79 10.69 3.01
N TYR A 201 10.23 9.78 3.89
CA TYR A 201 11.28 10.06 4.86
C TYR A 201 12.65 9.64 4.31
N SER A 202 13.71 10.29 4.81
CA SER A 202 15.08 9.95 4.45
C SER A 202 15.47 8.61 5.06
N ASN A 203 15.54 7.56 4.23
CA ASN A 203 15.99 6.22 4.62
C ASN A 203 17.49 6.14 4.97
N TYR A 204 18.20 7.27 4.95
CA TYR A 204 19.62 7.36 5.18
C TYR A 204 19.96 8.54 6.09
N VAL A 205 21.10 8.44 6.76
CA VAL A 205 21.69 9.53 7.55
C VAL A 205 23.10 9.76 7.06
N TYR A 206 23.52 11.03 6.96
CA TYR A 206 24.88 11.39 6.61
C TYR A 206 25.72 11.61 7.86
N PHE A 207 26.72 10.76 8.08
CA PHE A 207 27.73 10.97 9.11
C PHE A 207 29.10 11.17 8.48
N LYS A 208 29.75 12.30 8.81
CA LYS A 208 31.11 12.63 8.36
C LYS A 208 31.32 12.51 6.83
N GLY A 209 30.27 12.78 6.03
CA GLY A 209 30.33 12.73 4.56
C GLY A 209 30.04 11.35 3.94
N MET A 210 29.74 10.33 4.74
CA MET A 210 29.32 9.00 4.25
C MET A 210 27.82 8.77 4.48
N LYS A 211 27.18 8.02 3.58
CA LYS A 211 25.75 7.69 3.62
C LYS A 211 25.54 6.37 4.39
N PHE A 212 24.78 6.44 5.47
CA PHE A 212 24.44 5.31 6.33
C PHE A 212 22.96 4.98 6.24
N ALA A 213 22.60 3.71 6.41
CA ALA A 213 21.19 3.30 6.41
C ALA A 213 20.54 3.68 7.75
N SER A 214 19.42 4.40 7.69
CA SER A 214 18.61 4.66 8.88
C SER A 214 18.02 3.34 9.40
N ALA A 215 17.80 3.23 10.71
CA ALA A 215 17.21 2.04 11.31
C ALA A 215 15.83 1.72 10.71
N ASP A 216 15.04 2.75 10.43
CA ASP A 216 13.73 2.62 9.77
C ASP A 216 13.89 2.14 8.32
N GLY A 217 14.89 2.64 7.60
CA GLY A 217 15.21 2.16 6.25
C GLY A 217 15.57 0.67 6.21
N VAL A 218 16.33 0.18 7.19
CA VAL A 218 16.66 -1.25 7.35
C VAL A 218 15.41 -2.08 7.65
N TYR A 219 14.56 -1.61 8.56
CA TYR A 219 13.33 -2.29 8.94
C TYR A 219 12.31 -2.35 7.81
N CYS A 220 11.99 -1.21 7.19
CA CYS A 220 11.18 -1.14 5.99
C CYS A 220 11.80 -1.93 4.83
N SER A 221 13.11 -2.19 4.88
CA SER A 221 13.75 -3.09 3.94
C SER A 221 13.44 -4.58 4.10
N GLY A 222 12.80 -4.95 5.20
CA GLY A 222 12.49 -6.32 5.55
C GLY A 222 13.62 -7.01 6.31
N TYR A 223 14.46 -6.24 7.00
CA TYR A 223 15.56 -6.74 7.81
C TYR A 223 15.45 -6.27 9.26
N VAL A 224 15.92 -7.10 10.18
CA VAL A 224 15.94 -6.82 11.62
C VAL A 224 17.31 -7.19 12.16
N ILE A 225 17.82 -6.40 13.10
CA ILE A 225 19.10 -6.67 13.76
C ILE A 225 18.83 -7.43 15.06
N ALA A 226 19.27 -8.68 15.11
CA ALA A 226 19.23 -9.51 16.31
C ALA A 226 20.46 -9.19 17.18
N ASN A 227 20.20 -8.71 18.41
CA ASN A 227 21.20 -8.38 19.44
C ASN A 227 22.40 -7.53 18.95
N GLY A 228 22.18 -6.61 18.00
CA GLY A 228 23.22 -5.72 17.46
C GLY A 228 24.32 -6.41 16.65
N LYS A 229 24.26 -7.73 16.43
CA LYS A 229 25.35 -8.53 15.83
C LYS A 229 24.98 -9.17 14.51
N MET A 230 23.71 -9.50 14.31
CA MET A 230 23.27 -10.31 13.18
C MET A 230 22.06 -9.66 12.50
N LEU A 231 22.17 -9.40 11.20
CA LEU A 231 21.12 -8.83 10.37
C LEU A 231 20.36 -9.94 9.66
N VAL A 232 19.10 -10.13 10.05
CA VAL A 232 18.23 -11.22 9.62
C VAL A 232 17.09 -10.66 8.77
N SER A 233 16.75 -11.30 7.64
CA SER A 233 15.54 -10.96 6.91
C SER A 233 14.29 -11.41 7.66
N ILE A 234 13.28 -10.55 7.78
CA ILE A 234 12.00 -10.83 8.45
C ILE A 234 11.33 -12.08 7.88
N LYS A 235 11.40 -12.29 6.56
CA LYS A 235 10.84 -13.48 5.90
C LYS A 235 11.44 -14.78 6.42
N HIS A 236 12.70 -14.74 6.83
CA HIS A 236 13.43 -15.89 7.34
C HIS A 236 13.45 -15.98 8.86
N LEU A 237 12.96 -14.96 9.58
CA LEU A 237 12.95 -14.94 11.05
C LEU A 237 12.20 -16.14 11.63
N LEU A 238 11.02 -16.46 11.10
CA LEU A 238 10.24 -17.62 11.54
C LEU A 238 10.97 -18.94 11.24
N SER A 239 11.68 -19.02 10.11
CA SER A 239 12.51 -20.18 9.78
C SER A 239 13.68 -20.33 10.76
N VAL A 240 14.32 -19.22 11.16
CA VAL A 240 15.40 -19.23 12.17
C VAL A 240 14.87 -19.72 13.52
N VAL A 241 13.71 -19.24 13.96
CA VAL A 241 13.06 -19.68 15.21
C VAL A 241 12.76 -21.18 15.17
N MET A 242 12.24 -21.69 14.04
CA MET A 242 11.95 -23.12 13.88
C MET A 242 13.22 -23.98 13.87
N ILE A 243 14.30 -23.53 13.21
CA ILE A 243 15.60 -24.21 13.24
C ILE A 243 16.15 -24.28 14.66
N LYS A 244 15.97 -23.21 15.45
CA LYS A 244 16.41 -23.19 16.86
C LYS A 244 15.56 -24.13 17.73
N ALA A 245 14.24 -24.11 17.56
CA ALA A 245 13.31 -24.90 18.37
C ALA A 245 13.47 -26.41 18.14
N THR A 246 13.63 -26.82 16.88
CA THR A 246 13.73 -28.23 16.49
C THR A 246 15.16 -28.77 16.45
N ARG A 247 16.15 -27.88 16.55
CA ARG A 247 17.58 -28.19 16.34
C ARG A 247 17.88 -28.88 15.00
N SER A 248 16.98 -28.74 14.02
CA SER A 248 17.11 -29.35 12.70
C SER A 248 17.04 -28.29 11.60
N ARG A 249 17.81 -28.48 10.53
CA ARG A 249 17.88 -27.55 9.41
C ARG A 249 16.86 -27.92 8.35
N PHE A 250 15.71 -27.26 8.37
CA PHE A 250 14.66 -27.42 7.35
C PHE A 250 14.83 -26.49 6.16
N ALA A 251 15.56 -25.38 6.32
CA ALA A 251 15.78 -24.39 5.26
C ALA A 251 17.19 -23.81 5.34
N ASN A 252 17.75 -23.48 4.17
CA ASN A 252 19.01 -22.75 4.07
C ASN A 252 18.73 -21.26 4.21
N VAL A 253 18.90 -20.75 5.43
CA VAL A 253 18.74 -19.33 5.75
C VAL A 253 20.10 -18.67 5.85
N TYR A 254 20.26 -17.52 5.20
CA TYR A 254 21.47 -16.71 5.26
C TYR A 254 21.22 -15.43 6.07
N VAL A 255 22.23 -15.05 6.86
CA VAL A 255 22.21 -13.89 7.76
C VAL A 255 23.52 -13.15 7.61
N TYR A 256 23.49 -11.83 7.70
CA TYR A 256 24.70 -11.01 7.62
C TYR A 256 25.20 -10.65 9.01
N GLU A 257 26.50 -10.65 9.20
CA GLU A 257 27.09 -10.19 10.46
C GLU A 257 27.22 -8.66 10.42
N VAL A 258 26.87 -8.02 11.54
CA VAL A 258 27.00 -6.59 11.75
C VAL A 258 28.22 -6.37 12.62
N GLU A 259 29.23 -5.70 12.08
CA GLU A 259 30.44 -5.31 12.79
C GLU A 259 30.40 -3.82 13.08
N GLY A 260 30.12 -3.49 14.34
CA GLY A 260 29.84 -2.11 14.77
C GLY A 260 28.64 -1.56 14.01
N ASN A 261 28.91 -0.65 13.07
CA ASN A 261 27.88 0.05 12.31
C ASN A 261 27.85 -0.32 10.82
N THR A 262 28.65 -1.31 10.42
CA THR A 262 28.73 -1.79 9.03
C THR A 262 28.29 -3.24 8.93
N VAL A 263 27.59 -3.56 7.84
CA VAL A 263 27.21 -4.94 7.51
C VAL A 263 28.36 -5.57 6.75
N LYS A 264 28.72 -6.81 7.09
CA LYS A 264 29.70 -7.57 6.30
C LYS A 264 29.07 -8.03 5.00
N ASP A 265 29.84 -7.96 3.92
CA ASP A 265 29.43 -8.43 2.58
C ASP A 265 29.26 -9.96 2.49
N THR A 266 29.70 -10.71 3.51
CA THR A 266 29.63 -12.17 3.54
C THR A 266 28.40 -12.65 4.31
N ALA A 267 27.52 -13.36 3.60
CA ALA A 267 26.35 -13.97 4.20
C ALA A 267 26.74 -15.30 4.91
N ARG A 268 26.35 -15.44 6.18
CA ARG A 268 26.57 -16.63 7.00
C ARG A 268 25.33 -17.50 7.03
N LEU A 269 25.51 -18.80 6.83
CA LEU A 269 24.44 -19.79 6.93
C LEU A 269 24.05 -20.03 8.39
N VAL A 270 22.75 -20.06 8.66
CA VAL A 270 22.21 -20.24 10.01
C VAL A 270 22.26 -21.70 10.43
N TYR A 271 22.82 -21.94 11.60
CA TYR A 271 22.79 -23.20 12.32
C TYR A 271 21.99 -23.06 13.63
N PRO A 272 21.53 -24.16 14.23
CA PRO A 272 20.87 -24.13 15.55
C PRO A 272 21.71 -23.44 16.65
N GLU A 273 23.04 -23.46 16.51
CA GLU A 273 23.97 -22.82 17.45
C GLU A 273 24.30 -21.36 17.11
N THR A 274 23.81 -20.84 15.98
CA THR A 274 24.13 -19.46 15.53
C THR A 274 23.42 -18.39 16.36
N PHE A 275 22.24 -18.68 16.90
CA PHE A 275 21.46 -17.73 17.73
C PHE A 275 21.19 -18.30 19.12
N THR A 276 21.31 -17.47 20.15
CA THR A 276 20.76 -17.77 21.47
C THR A 276 19.28 -17.35 21.54
N TRP A 277 18.51 -17.94 22.47
CA TRP A 277 17.12 -17.51 22.69
C TRP A 277 17.01 -16.05 23.11
N SER A 278 18.00 -15.55 23.86
CA SER A 278 18.12 -14.12 24.18
C SER A 278 18.33 -13.27 22.94
N ASP A 279 19.10 -13.72 21.95
CA ASP A 279 19.34 -12.96 20.71
C ASP A 279 18.08 -12.82 19.86
N LEU A 280 17.22 -13.85 19.85
CA LEU A 280 15.96 -13.83 19.12
C LEU A 280 14.88 -12.99 19.81
N TRP A 281 14.96 -12.85 21.14
CA TRP A 281 14.03 -12.03 21.91
C TRP A 281 14.40 -10.54 21.88
N HIS A 282 15.70 -10.22 21.82
CA HIS A 282 16.21 -8.85 21.72
C HIS A 282 16.40 -8.44 20.25
N LEU A 283 15.27 -8.26 19.56
CA LEU A 283 15.25 -7.64 18.24
C LEU A 283 15.40 -6.13 18.41
N ASN A 284 16.58 -5.61 18.06
CA ASN A 284 16.88 -4.20 18.22
C ASN A 284 16.77 -3.45 16.89
N VAL A 285 16.23 -2.24 16.96
CA VAL A 285 16.17 -1.28 15.85
C VAL A 285 17.26 -0.24 16.10
N THR A 286 18.51 -0.65 15.93
CA THR A 286 19.67 0.26 16.06
C THR A 286 20.02 0.87 14.71
N VAL A 287 20.30 2.17 14.69
CA VAL A 287 20.82 2.83 13.49
C VAL A 287 22.20 2.28 13.20
N LEU A 288 22.43 1.84 11.96
CA LEU A 288 23.76 1.47 11.46
C LEU A 288 24.51 2.78 11.17
N LEU A 289 25.10 3.40 12.20
CA LEU A 289 25.63 4.78 12.22
C LEU A 289 27.00 5.04 11.61
#